data_AF-A0A2S8GKP3-F1
#
_entry.id   AF-A0A2S8GKP3-F1
#
_cell.length_a   1.000
_cell.length_b   1.000
_cell.length_c   1.000
_cell.angle_alpha   90.00
_cell.angle_beta   90.00
_cell.angle_gamma   90.00
#
_symmetry.space_group_name_H-M   'P 1'
#
loop_
_entity.id
_entity.type
_entity.pdbx_description
1 polymer ?
#
loop_
_entity_poly.entity_id
_entity_poly.type
_entity_poly.pdbx_seq_one_letter_code
_entity_poly.pdbx_strand_id
1 'polypeptide(L)'
;MTFDDIKFDIEPDANFEREMLPQPIENLSGQKIRIGGYMLPSFQNRDIKQFVLVRDNMECCFGPGAALYDCILVEMDGRGVDFTVRPVTVEGEFTVKEYKDGDGKHLAIYHLQGTGVR
;
A
#
# COMPACT_ATOMS: atom_id res chain seq x y z
N MET A 1 -9.80 0.68 9.20
CA MET A 1 -9.72 -0.08 7.94
C MET A 1 -8.54 -1.02 8.03
N THR A 2 -8.65 -2.19 7.43
CA THR A 2 -7.56 -3.16 7.27
C THR A 2 -7.37 -3.47 5.79
N PHE A 3 -6.35 -4.26 5.46
CA PHE A 3 -6.14 -4.74 4.10
C PHE A 3 -7.29 -5.63 3.58
N ASP A 4 -8.10 -6.23 4.46
CA ASP A 4 -9.27 -7.00 4.04
C ASP A 4 -10.35 -6.12 3.39
N ASP A 5 -10.40 -4.82 3.72
CA ASP A 5 -11.35 -3.86 3.12
C ASP A 5 -10.97 -3.47 1.67
N ILE A 6 -9.72 -3.71 1.27
CA ILE A 6 -9.16 -3.38 -0.07
C ILE A 6 -8.63 -4.62 -0.79
N LYS A 7 -8.99 -5.81 -0.29
CA LYS A 7 -8.68 -7.09 -0.91
C LYS A 7 -9.68 -7.36 -2.03
N PHE A 8 -9.20 -7.90 -3.14
CA PHE A 8 -10.01 -8.42 -4.23
C PHE A 8 -9.44 -9.73 -4.75
N ASP A 9 -10.22 -10.47 -5.52
CA ASP A 9 -9.79 -11.74 -6.09
C ASP A 9 -8.98 -11.47 -7.37
N ILE A 10 -7.72 -11.90 -7.36
CA ILE A 10 -6.83 -11.94 -8.51
C ILE A 10 -6.01 -13.22 -8.44
N GLU A 11 -5.81 -13.89 -9.57
CA GLU A 11 -4.93 -15.05 -9.60
C GLU A 11 -3.49 -14.63 -9.29
N PRO A 12 -2.72 -15.46 -8.57
CA PRO A 12 -1.29 -15.24 -8.39
C PRO A 12 -0.60 -14.97 -9.74
N ASP A 13 0.21 -13.91 -9.82
CA ASP A 13 0.95 -13.50 -11.02
C ASP A 13 0.10 -13.06 -12.24
N ALA A 14 -1.22 -12.91 -12.10
CA ALA A 14 -2.03 -12.31 -13.16
C ALA A 14 -1.73 -10.82 -13.34
N ASN A 15 -1.85 -10.33 -14.58
CA ASN A 15 -1.76 -8.91 -14.87
C ASN A 15 -2.96 -8.19 -14.25
N PHE A 16 -2.71 -7.08 -13.56
CA PHE A 16 -3.77 -6.25 -13.02
C PHE A 16 -4.43 -5.42 -14.13
N GLU A 17 -5.75 -5.53 -14.21
CA GLU A 17 -6.64 -4.64 -14.97
C GLU A 17 -7.52 -3.91 -13.96
N ARG A 18 -7.75 -2.61 -14.14
CA ARG A 18 -8.49 -1.80 -13.15
C ARG A 18 -9.93 -2.28 -12.95
N GLU A 19 -10.53 -2.86 -13.99
CA GLU A 19 -11.86 -3.45 -13.99
C GLU A 19 -11.99 -4.66 -13.06
N MET A 20 -10.88 -5.24 -12.61
CA MET A 20 -10.87 -6.29 -11.59
C MET A 20 -11.24 -5.76 -10.20
N LEU A 21 -11.10 -4.44 -9.97
CA LEU A 21 -11.43 -3.84 -8.67
C LEU A 21 -12.94 -3.80 -8.45
N PRO A 22 -13.43 -4.38 -7.34
CA PRO A 22 -14.80 -4.19 -6.92
C PRO A 22 -15.13 -2.71 -6.73
N GLN A 23 -16.34 -2.31 -7.12
CA GLN A 23 -16.84 -0.95 -6.97
C GLN A 23 -16.65 -0.36 -5.55
N PRO A 24 -16.81 -1.12 -4.44
CA PRO A 24 -16.52 -0.61 -3.11
C PRO A 24 -15.09 -0.11 -2.91
N ILE A 25 -14.09 -0.74 -3.53
CA ILE A 25 -12.68 -0.33 -3.45
C ILE A 25 -12.45 0.94 -4.28
N GLU A 26 -12.99 0.97 -5.51
CA GLU A 26 -12.93 2.17 -6.35
C GLU A 26 -13.58 3.38 -5.66
N ASN A 27 -14.67 3.17 -4.91
CA ASN A 27 -15.35 4.22 -4.16
C ASN A 27 -14.51 4.77 -2.98
N LEU A 28 -13.48 4.04 -2.51
CA LEU A 28 -12.54 4.54 -1.51
C LEU A 28 -11.52 5.52 -2.12
N SER A 29 -11.33 5.49 -3.44
CA SER A 29 -10.42 6.41 -4.13
C SER A 29 -10.85 7.86 -3.94
N GLY A 30 -9.92 8.70 -3.50
CA GLY A 30 -10.15 10.10 -3.09
C GLY A 30 -10.71 10.27 -1.67
N GLN A 31 -10.93 9.20 -0.91
CA GLN A 31 -11.41 9.31 0.46
C GLN A 31 -10.29 9.40 1.48
N LYS A 32 -10.57 10.10 2.58
CA LYS A 32 -9.71 10.09 3.77
C LYS A 32 -9.94 8.82 4.57
N ILE A 33 -8.92 7.98 4.67
CA ILE A 33 -8.98 6.71 5.38
C ILE A 33 -7.98 6.66 6.54
N ARG A 34 -8.16 5.64 7.38
CA ARG A 34 -7.19 5.21 8.38
C ARG A 34 -6.99 3.70 8.25
N ILE A 35 -5.79 3.29 7.86
CA ILE A 35 -5.46 1.88 7.62
C ILE A 35 -4.28 1.41 8.47
N GLY A 36 -4.42 0.22 9.06
CA GLY A 36 -3.36 -0.44 9.81
C GLY A 36 -2.54 -1.39 8.95
N GLY A 37 -1.24 -1.46 9.20
CA GLY A 37 -0.31 -2.38 8.53
C GLY A 37 1.09 -2.29 9.12
N TYR A 38 2.08 -2.79 8.38
CA TYR A 38 3.49 -2.77 8.76
C TYR A 38 4.29 -1.97 7.72
N MET A 39 5.33 -1.28 8.17
CA MET A 39 6.25 -0.61 7.27
C MET A 39 7.20 -1.64 6.68
N LEU A 40 7.26 -1.73 5.35
CA LEU A 40 8.29 -2.54 4.70
C LEU A 40 9.67 -1.93 5.00
N PRO A 41 10.64 -2.70 5.52
CA PRO A 41 11.97 -2.20 5.80
C PRO A 41 12.65 -1.65 4.54
N SER A 42 13.39 -0.54 4.70
CA SER A 42 14.21 0.05 3.64
C SER A 42 15.59 0.41 4.20
N PHE A 43 16.49 0.95 3.36
CA PHE A 43 17.80 1.43 3.83
C PHE A 43 17.71 2.66 4.74
N GLN A 44 16.62 3.42 4.67
CA GLN A 44 16.40 4.61 5.51
C GLN A 44 15.47 4.26 6.68
N ASN A 45 15.90 4.61 7.89
CA ASN A 45 15.19 4.27 9.13
C ASN A 45 14.63 5.48 9.89
N ARG A 46 14.91 6.72 9.44
CA ARG A 46 14.47 7.96 10.10
C ARG A 46 13.94 8.97 9.10
N ASP A 47 12.99 9.81 9.53
CA ASP A 47 12.30 10.84 8.72
C ASP A 47 11.90 10.31 7.32
N ILE A 48 11.34 9.11 7.29
CA ILE A 48 10.95 8.43 6.05
C ILE A 48 9.74 9.16 5.49
N LYS A 49 9.89 9.73 4.28
CA LYS A 49 8.80 10.42 3.57
C LYS A 49 8.00 9.49 2.68
N GLN A 50 8.58 8.37 2.26
CA GLN A 50 7.96 7.42 1.37
C GLN A 50 8.27 6.02 1.82
N PHE A 51 7.26 5.18 1.97
CA PHE A 51 7.42 3.79 2.37
C PHE A 51 6.27 2.94 1.83
N VAL A 52 6.48 1.63 1.78
CA VAL A 52 5.42 0.68 1.45
C VAL A 52 4.78 0.22 2.76
N LEU A 53 3.47 0.44 2.90
CA LEU A 53 2.67 -0.16 3.95
C LEU A 53 2.17 -1.51 3.46
N VAL A 54 2.39 -2.56 4.25
CA VAL A 54 2.02 -3.93 3.91
C VAL A 54 1.08 -4.51 4.95
N ARG A 55 0.30 -5.52 4.57
CA ARG A 55 -0.66 -6.19 5.46
C ARG A 55 0.01 -6.80 6.69
N ASP A 56 1.11 -7.52 6.48
CA ASP A 56 1.83 -8.25 7.52
C ASP A 56 3.34 -8.21 7.29
N ASN A 57 4.10 -8.69 8.28
CA ASN A 57 5.55 -8.68 8.29
C ASN A 57 6.17 -9.98 7.75
N MET A 58 5.38 -10.86 7.12
CA MET A 58 5.87 -12.12 6.58
C MET A 58 6.41 -11.90 5.15
N GLU A 59 7.64 -12.35 4.92
CA GLU A 59 8.44 -12.09 3.72
C GLU A 59 7.81 -12.68 2.44
N CYS A 60 6.88 -11.95 1.80
CA CYS A 60 6.67 -12.02 0.34
C CYS A 60 5.69 -10.94 -0.17
N CYS A 61 6.05 -9.66 -0.04
CA CYS A 61 5.31 -8.58 -0.76
C CYS A 61 5.84 -8.37 -2.19
N PHE A 62 6.98 -8.97 -2.54
CA PHE A 62 7.62 -8.87 -3.84
C PHE A 62 8.23 -10.23 -4.22
N GLY A 63 7.43 -11.08 -4.86
CA GLY A 63 7.80 -12.43 -5.29
C GLY A 63 6.68 -13.07 -6.10
N PRO A 64 6.92 -14.21 -6.78
CA PRO A 64 5.85 -14.96 -7.44
C PRO A 64 4.77 -15.32 -6.43
N GLY A 65 3.55 -14.81 -6.64
CA GLY A 65 2.41 -14.96 -5.72
C GLY A 65 2.20 -13.85 -4.69
N ALA A 66 3.00 -12.78 -4.66
CA ALA A 66 2.69 -11.60 -3.87
C ALA A 66 1.48 -10.86 -4.48
N ALA A 67 0.42 -10.66 -3.70
CA ALA A 67 -0.77 -10.00 -4.22
C ALA A 67 -0.58 -8.47 -4.27
N LEU A 68 -0.93 -7.87 -5.40
CA LEU A 68 -0.79 -6.41 -5.61
C LEU A 68 -1.59 -5.56 -4.61
N TYR A 69 -2.64 -6.13 -4.01
CA TYR A 69 -3.44 -5.47 -2.97
C TYR A 69 -2.81 -5.50 -1.58
N ASP A 70 -1.77 -6.31 -1.34
CA ASP A 70 -1.14 -6.44 -0.03
C ASP A 70 -0.13 -5.32 0.26
N CYS A 71 0.01 -4.35 -0.66
CA CYS A 71 0.87 -3.18 -0.49
C CYS A 71 0.18 -1.86 -0.86
N ILE A 72 0.54 -0.80 -0.15
CA ILE A 72 0.15 0.57 -0.43
C ILE A 72 1.40 1.43 -0.43
N LEU A 73 1.64 2.20 -1.50
CA LEU A 73 2.69 3.21 -1.47
C LEU A 73 2.20 4.41 -0.67
N VAL A 74 2.88 4.70 0.44
CA VAL A 74 2.58 5.85 1.28
C VAL A 74 3.57 6.97 0.98
N GLU A 75 3.06 8.16 0.69
CA GLU A 75 3.84 9.40 0.59
C GLU A 75 3.36 10.37 1.67
N MET A 76 4.25 10.72 2.60
CA MET A 76 3.94 11.58 3.75
C MET A 76 3.95 13.06 3.34
N ASP A 77 2.82 13.72 3.53
CA ASP A 77 2.69 15.18 3.50
C ASP A 77 3.16 15.78 4.84
N GLY A 78 4.39 16.29 4.86
CA GLY A 78 4.97 16.96 6.03
C GLY A 78 6.02 16.12 6.76
N ARG A 79 5.82 15.87 8.07
CA ARG A 79 6.83 15.17 8.89
C ARG A 79 6.92 13.70 8.48
N GLY A 80 8.14 13.21 8.29
CA GLY A 80 8.37 11.80 8.01
C GLY A 80 8.21 10.97 9.28
N VAL A 81 8.29 9.66 9.11
CA VAL A 81 8.12 8.70 10.18
C VAL A 81 9.40 7.88 10.34
N ASP A 82 9.73 7.52 11.58
CA ASP A 82 10.85 6.62 11.85
C ASP A 82 10.39 5.18 11.71
N PHE A 83 11.25 4.33 11.16
CA PHE A 83 10.94 2.92 10.96
C PHE A 83 10.65 2.22 12.29
N THR A 84 9.64 1.34 12.28
CA THR A 84 9.30 0.47 13.40
C THR A 84 8.88 -0.90 12.90
N VAL A 85 9.24 -1.93 13.66
CA VAL A 85 8.80 -3.32 13.44
C VAL A 85 7.40 -3.60 13.97
N ARG A 86 6.83 -2.66 14.73
CA ARG A 86 5.47 -2.75 15.27
C ARG A 86 4.47 -2.33 14.18
N PRO A 87 3.22 -2.83 14.22
CA PRO A 87 2.19 -2.34 13.33
C PRO A 87 1.98 -0.84 13.55
N VAL A 88 1.72 -0.13 12.45
CA VAL A 88 1.43 1.30 12.42
C VAL A 88 0.05 1.52 11.82
N THR A 89 -0.54 2.66 12.16
CA THR A 89 -1.77 3.14 11.54
C THR A 89 -1.51 4.42 10.79
N VAL A 90 -1.75 4.41 9.48
CA VAL A 90 -1.55 5.56 8.60
C VAL A 90 -2.89 6.24 8.30
N GLU A 91 -2.92 7.56 8.45
CA GLU A 91 -4.06 8.41 8.11
C GLU A 91 -3.74 9.19 6.83
N GLY A 92 -4.63 9.22 5.85
CA GLY A 92 -4.35 9.90 4.59
C GLY A 92 -5.46 9.82 3.57
N GLU A 93 -5.23 10.43 2.41
CA GLU A 93 -6.12 10.30 1.25
C GLU A 93 -5.70 9.11 0.40
N PHE A 94 -6.58 8.13 0.26
CA PHE A 94 -6.34 6.91 -0.49
C PHE A 94 -6.70 7.09 -1.95
N THR A 95 -5.87 6.58 -2.86
CA THR A 95 -6.15 6.58 -4.29
C THR A 95 -5.76 5.25 -4.93
N VAL A 96 -6.57 4.81 -5.89
CA VAL A 96 -6.18 3.74 -6.81
C VAL A 96 -5.23 4.36 -7.84
N LYS A 97 -3.95 4.00 -7.78
CA LYS A 97 -2.89 4.53 -8.63
C LYS A 97 -1.87 3.43 -8.92
N GLU A 98 -1.74 3.10 -10.19
CA GLU A 98 -0.81 2.08 -10.66
C GLU A 98 0.63 2.59 -10.69
N TYR A 99 1.53 1.81 -10.10
CA TYR A 99 2.97 1.96 -10.18
C TYR A 99 3.53 0.74 -10.92
N LYS A 100 4.24 0.99 -12.01
CA LYS A 100 4.82 -0.05 -12.87
C LYS A 100 6.34 0.04 -12.87
N ASP A 101 7.01 -1.10 -13.02
CA ASP A 101 8.45 -1.13 -13.27
C ASP A 101 8.79 -0.81 -14.74
N GLY A 102 10.08 -0.87 -15.10
CA GLY A 102 10.55 -0.60 -16.46
C GLY A 102 10.08 -1.60 -17.51
N ASP A 103 9.65 -2.79 -17.09
CA ASP A 103 9.11 -3.85 -17.94
C ASP A 103 7.57 -3.80 -18.02
N GLY A 104 6.94 -2.84 -17.33
CA GLY A 104 5.49 -2.62 -17.33
C GLY A 104 4.73 -3.46 -16.31
N LYS A 105 5.41 -4.22 -15.44
CA LYS A 105 4.78 -5.00 -14.37
C LYS A 105 4.33 -4.09 -13.24
N HIS A 106 3.10 -4.27 -12.76
CA HIS A 106 2.61 -3.56 -11.58
C HIS A 106 3.42 -3.94 -10.33
N LEU A 107 3.89 -2.93 -9.63
CA LEU A 107 4.58 -3.03 -8.34
C LEU A 107 3.64 -2.70 -7.17
N ALA A 108 2.73 -1.75 -7.38
CA ALA A 108 1.68 -1.35 -6.45
C ALA A 108 0.52 -0.74 -7.23
N ILE A 109 -0.70 -0.83 -6.70
CA ILE A 109 -1.91 -0.28 -7.31
C ILE A 109 -2.65 0.69 -6.39
N TYR A 110 -2.19 0.79 -5.16
CA TYR A 110 -2.76 1.66 -4.14
C TYR A 110 -1.73 2.68 -3.68
N HIS A 111 -2.21 3.90 -3.50
CA HIS A 111 -1.46 5.02 -2.99
C HIS A 111 -2.18 5.63 -1.79
N LEU A 112 -1.42 6.16 -0.84
CA LEU A 112 -1.94 6.90 0.29
C LEU A 112 -1.10 8.15 0.51
N GLN A 113 -1.71 9.32 0.33
CA GLN A 113 -1.11 10.58 0.75
C GLN A 113 -1.24 10.69 2.28
N GLY A 114 -0.19 10.27 2.98
CA GLY A 114 -0.15 10.17 4.43
C GLY A 114 -0.06 11.55 5.10
N THR A 115 -0.93 11.80 6.06
CA THR A 115 -0.94 13.04 6.88
C THR A 115 -0.57 12.77 8.34
N GLY A 116 -0.54 11.49 8.75
CA GLY A 116 -0.11 11.08 10.07
C GLY A 116 0.11 9.57 10.18
N VAL A 117 1.03 9.18 11.06
CA VAL A 117 1.31 7.78 11.42
C VAL A 117 1.30 7.65 12.95
N ARG A 118 0.66 6.61 13.47
CA ARG A 118 0.60 6.29 14.92
C ARG A 118 0.91 4.83 15.19
#